data_AF-A0A7W2D758-F1
#
_entry.id   AF-A0A7W2D758-F1
#
_cell.length_a   1.000
_cell.length_b   1.000
_cell.length_c   1.000
_cell.angle_alpha   90.00
_cell.angle_beta   90.00
_cell.angle_gamma   90.00
#
_symmetry.space_group_name_H-M   'P 1'
#
loop_
_entity.id
_entity.type
_entity.pdbx_description
1 polymer ?
#
loop_
_entity_poly.entity_id
_entity_poly.type
_entity_poly.pdbx_seq_one_letter_code
_entity_poly.pdbx_strand_id
1 'polypeptide(L)'
;MPGFDVRVNSSASGPWADGRAGRNLHTYSDDVEYQVARRGEQMVQQRLRQVLRHPTGYYQSRISVDRTSGGRYRIHDGDVIYGPWLEGTGSRNSPVTRFPGYFTFRRTRALLDRQARGIAQELLARYRSRGLL
;
A
#
# COMPACT_ATOMS: atom_id res chain seq x y z
N MET A 1 -2.04 -15.82 -1.04
CA MET A 1 -2.08 -14.84 -2.15
C MET A 1 -1.26 -13.63 -1.76
N PRO A 2 -0.29 -13.16 -2.57
CA PRO A 2 0.54 -12.02 -2.22
C PRO A 2 -0.26 -10.71 -2.35
N GLY A 3 -0.47 -10.07 -1.21
CA GLY A 3 -1.13 -8.78 -1.10
C GLY A 3 -1.30 -8.45 0.37
N PHE A 4 -1.64 -7.20 0.66
CA PHE A 4 -1.99 -6.83 2.02
C PHE A 4 -3.06 -5.74 2.03
N ASP A 5 -3.92 -5.82 3.05
CA ASP A 5 -4.92 -4.82 3.31
C ASP A 5 -4.29 -3.66 4.06
N VAL A 6 -4.68 -2.44 3.67
CA VAL A 6 -4.36 -1.22 4.41
C VAL A 6 -5.47 -1.01 5.44
N ARG A 7 -5.07 -0.74 6.68
CA ARG A 7 -5.98 -0.33 7.75
C ARG A 7 -5.37 0.85 8.47
N VAL A 8 -6.11 1.95 8.56
CA VAL A 8 -5.68 3.11 9.35
C VAL A 8 -6.74 3.46 10.37
N ASN A 9 -6.41 3.26 11.65
CA ASN A 9 -7.26 3.75 12.74
C ASN A 9 -7.00 5.24 12.92
N SER A 10 -7.93 6.09 12.48
CA SER A 10 -7.86 7.55 12.66
C SER A 10 -8.93 7.98 13.67
N SER A 11 -8.50 8.55 14.79
CA SER A 11 -9.38 9.20 15.76
C SER A 11 -9.06 10.70 15.77
N ALA A 12 -10.02 11.56 15.43
CA ALA A 12 -9.89 12.99 15.69
C ALA A 12 -10.59 13.33 17.01
N SER A 13 -9.88 14.00 17.92
CA SER A 13 -10.48 14.62 19.10
C SER A 13 -10.57 16.13 18.88
N GLY A 14 -11.75 16.74 19.04
CA GLY A 14 -11.92 18.19 18.99
C GLY A 14 -13.38 18.67 19.13
N PRO A 15 -13.63 19.98 19.38
CA PRO A 15 -14.93 20.55 19.78
C PRO A 15 -16.03 20.61 18.70
N TRP A 16 -15.87 19.94 17.55
CA TRP A 16 -16.60 20.25 16.32
C TRP A 16 -17.78 19.33 16.04
N ALA A 17 -18.36 18.69 17.07
CA ALA A 17 -19.32 17.60 16.96
C ALA A 17 -20.73 18.00 16.48
N ASP A 18 -20.82 18.75 15.39
CA ASP A 18 -22.03 18.86 14.59
C ASP A 18 -22.05 17.71 13.58
N GLY A 19 -23.23 17.19 13.18
CA GLY A 19 -23.36 16.01 12.29
C GLY A 19 -22.58 16.07 10.96
N ARG A 20 -22.08 17.24 10.55
CA ARG A 20 -21.15 17.43 9.43
C ARG A 20 -19.72 16.95 9.73
N ALA A 21 -19.25 17.10 10.96
CA ALA A 21 -17.93 16.63 11.38
C ALA A 21 -17.82 15.11 11.34
N GLY A 22 -18.89 14.36 11.65
CA GLY A 22 -18.91 12.91 11.50
C GLY A 22 -18.70 12.46 10.05
N ARG A 23 -19.36 13.14 9.08
CA ARG A 23 -19.17 12.86 7.65
C ARG A 23 -17.77 13.23 7.18
N ASN A 24 -17.28 14.41 7.54
CA ASN A 24 -15.94 14.86 7.14
C ASN A 24 -14.83 14.00 7.77
N LEU A 25 -15.04 13.48 8.97
CA LEU A 25 -14.16 12.50 9.61
C LEU A 25 -14.12 11.19 8.85
N HIS A 26 -15.28 10.67 8.43
CA HIS A 26 -15.33 9.47 7.63
C HIS A 26 -14.63 9.65 6.28
N THR A 27 -14.86 10.78 5.59
CA THR A 27 -14.16 11.11 4.34
C THR A 27 -12.65 11.25 4.57
N TYR A 28 -12.24 11.89 5.67
CA TYR A 28 -10.83 11.98 6.03
C TYR A 28 -10.22 10.59 6.24
N SER A 29 -10.87 9.71 6.99
CA SER A 29 -10.39 8.34 7.21
C SER A 29 -10.25 7.57 5.89
N ASP A 30 -11.25 7.65 5.00
CA ASP A 30 -11.23 7.00 3.70
C ASP A 30 -10.10 7.54 2.81
N ASP A 31 -9.91 8.86 2.78
CA ASP A 31 -8.82 9.50 2.06
C ASP A 31 -7.45 9.09 2.61
N VAL A 32 -7.29 8.98 3.94
CA VAL A 32 -6.05 8.49 4.54
C VAL A 32 -5.78 7.06 4.09
N GLU A 33 -6.76 6.16 4.17
CA GLU A 33 -6.59 4.77 3.74
C GLU A 33 -6.24 4.68 2.25
N TYR A 34 -6.91 5.47 1.41
CA TYR A 34 -6.61 5.54 -0.02
C TYR A 34 -5.20 6.06 -0.31
N GLN A 35 -4.76 7.15 0.35
CA GLN A 35 -3.42 7.71 0.16
C GLN A 35 -2.33 6.75 0.63
N VAL A 36 -2.55 6.06 1.75
CA VAL A 36 -1.63 5.01 2.23
C VAL A 36 -1.57 3.86 1.23
N ALA A 37 -2.71 3.43 0.67
CA ALA A 37 -2.74 2.38 -0.33
C ALA A 37 -1.99 2.76 -1.62
N ARG A 38 -2.22 3.98 -2.13
CA ARG A 38 -1.50 4.55 -3.28
C ARG A 38 0.00 4.65 -3.04
N ARG A 39 0.42 5.03 -1.82
CA ARG A 39 1.84 5.03 -1.47
C ARG A 39 2.41 3.61 -1.46
N GLY A 40 1.68 2.65 -0.91
CA GLY A 40 2.07 1.24 -0.90
C GLY A 40 2.26 0.66 -2.30
N GLU A 41 1.33 0.93 -3.21
CA GLU A 41 1.44 0.57 -4.63
C GLU A 41 2.75 1.08 -5.26
N GLN A 42 3.05 2.37 -5.11
CA GLN A 42 4.28 2.98 -5.63
C GLN A 42 5.54 2.31 -5.05
N MET A 43 5.53 2.01 -3.75
CA MET A 43 6.65 1.34 -3.09
C MET A 43 6.85 -0.09 -3.60
N VAL A 44 5.76 -0.83 -3.83
CA VAL A 44 5.84 -2.17 -4.47
C VAL A 44 6.42 -2.04 -5.87
N GLN A 45 5.90 -1.14 -6.71
CA GLN A 45 6.39 -0.93 -8.07
C GLN A 45 7.89 -0.55 -8.09
N GLN A 46 8.31 0.38 -7.22
CA GLN A 46 9.71 0.79 -7.11
C GLN A 46 10.60 -0.38 -6.68
N ARG A 47 10.15 -1.18 -5.71
CA ARG A 47 10.90 -2.35 -5.26
C ARG A 47 11.02 -3.41 -6.35
N LEU A 48 9.95 -3.67 -7.10
CA LEU A 48 9.97 -4.59 -8.25
C LEU A 48 10.97 -4.15 -9.31
N ARG A 49 11.10 -2.85 -9.60
CA ARG A 49 12.15 -2.34 -10.51
C ARG A 49 13.57 -2.65 -10.03
N GLN A 50 13.79 -2.81 -8.72
CA GLN A 50 15.10 -3.12 -8.16
C GLN A 50 15.39 -4.63 -8.11
N VAL A 51 14.37 -5.45 -7.85
CA VAL A 51 14.56 -6.90 -7.64
C VAL A 51 14.42 -7.73 -8.91
N LEU A 52 13.72 -7.22 -9.94
CA LEU A 52 13.56 -7.93 -11.20
C LEU A 52 14.80 -7.73 -12.07
N ARG A 53 15.44 -8.83 -12.47
CA ARG A 53 16.66 -8.82 -13.31
C ARG A 53 16.40 -8.35 -14.74
N HIS A 54 15.26 -8.76 -15.31
CA HIS A 54 14.82 -8.38 -16.66
C HIS A 54 13.35 -7.93 -16.61
N PRO A 55 13.08 -6.70 -16.15
CA PRO A 55 11.71 -6.23 -16.00
C PRO A 55 11.06 -6.00 -17.37
N THR A 56 10.11 -6.86 -17.76
CA THR A 56 9.29 -6.68 -18.96
C THR A 56 8.07 -5.77 -18.72
N GLY A 57 7.89 -5.30 -17.49
CA GLY A 57 6.73 -4.49 -17.08
C GLY A 57 5.49 -5.31 -16.71
N TYR A 58 5.43 -6.60 -17.08
CA TYR A 58 4.28 -7.47 -16.82
C TYR A 58 3.90 -7.54 -15.33
N TYR A 59 4.89 -7.72 -14.43
CA TYR A 59 4.59 -7.82 -13.00
C TYR A 59 4.20 -6.48 -12.39
N GLN A 60 4.80 -5.39 -12.87
CA GLN A 60 4.50 -4.05 -12.38
C GLN A 60 3.10 -3.59 -12.81
N SER A 61 2.68 -3.92 -14.03
CA SER A 61 1.36 -3.56 -14.55
C SER A 61 0.21 -4.29 -13.87
N ARG A 62 0.53 -5.36 -13.12
CA ARG A 62 -0.43 -6.17 -12.38
C ARG A 62 -0.63 -5.70 -10.94
N ILE A 63 0.20 -4.77 -10.47
CA ILE A 63 0.04 -4.19 -9.14
C ILE A 63 -1.14 -3.20 -9.19
N SER A 64 -2.18 -3.49 -8.43
CA SER A 64 -3.38 -2.65 -8.34
C SER A 64 -3.77 -2.39 -6.88
N VAL A 65 -4.59 -1.35 -6.71
CA VAL A 65 -5.25 -1.00 -5.45
C VAL A 65 -6.75 -1.12 -5.65
N ASP A 66 -7.34 -2.12 -5.02
CA ASP A 66 -8.78 -2.38 -5.13
C ASP A 66 -9.47 -2.18 -3.78
N ARG A 67 -10.71 -1.67 -3.83
CA ARG A 67 -11.55 -1.55 -2.63
C ARG A 67 -12.20 -2.90 -2.36
N THR A 68 -11.95 -3.44 -1.17
CA THR A 68 -12.55 -4.68 -0.67
C THR A 68 -14.01 -4.46 -0.29
N SER A 69 -14.79 -5.55 -0.22
CA SER A 69 -16.20 -5.52 0.23
C SER A 69 -16.38 -4.96 1.64
N GLY A 70 -15.33 -4.97 2.47
CA GLY A 70 -15.31 -4.38 3.81
C GLY A 70 -14.95 -2.88 3.83
N GLY A 71 -14.91 -2.21 2.68
CA GLY A 71 -14.61 -0.77 2.55
C GLY A 71 -13.12 -0.41 2.58
N ARG A 72 -12.23 -1.39 2.82
CA ARG A 72 -10.77 -1.20 2.92
C ARG A 72 -10.11 -1.23 1.55
N TYR A 73 -8.91 -0.67 1.43
CA TYR A 73 -8.08 -0.81 0.24
C TYR A 73 -7.08 -1.96 0.38
N ARG A 74 -6.97 -2.78 -0.67
CA ARG A 74 -6.02 -3.89 -0.77
C ARG A 74 -5.05 -3.62 -1.90
N ILE A 75 -3.76 -3.77 -1.62
CA ILE A 75 -2.71 -3.76 -2.64
C ILE A 75 -2.39 -5.22 -2.99
N HIS A 76 -2.44 -5.57 -4.27
CA HIS A 76 -2.16 -6.94 -4.74
C HIS A 76 -1.61 -6.95 -6.17
N ASP A 77 -1.18 -8.12 -6.63
CA ASP A 77 -0.71 -8.37 -8.00
C ASP A 77 -1.74 -9.11 -8.88
N GLY A 78 -2.97 -9.32 -8.39
CA GLY A 78 -4.01 -10.00 -9.16
C GLY A 78 -3.74 -11.50 -9.33
N ASP A 79 -3.13 -12.11 -8.31
CA ASP A 79 -2.83 -13.54 -8.23
C ASP A 79 -1.87 -14.02 -9.32
N VAL A 80 -0.98 -13.13 -9.74
CA VAL A 80 0.07 -13.45 -10.70
C VAL A 80 1.01 -14.50 -10.11
N ILE A 81 1.16 -15.60 -10.84
CA ILE A 81 2.14 -16.63 -10.52
C ILE A 81 3.49 -16.16 -11.04
N TYR A 82 4.42 -15.88 -10.12
CA TYR A 82 5.79 -15.58 -10.47
C TYR A 82 6.48 -16.83 -11.02
N GLY A 83 6.93 -16.76 -12.28
CA GLY A 83 7.62 -17.87 -12.94
C GLY A 83 8.98 -18.21 -12.31
N PRO A 84 9.45 -19.48 -12.40
CA PRO A 84 10.71 -19.93 -11.79
C PRO A 84 11.98 -19.25 -12.35
N TRP A 85 11.91 -18.68 -13.55
CA TRP A 85 13.05 -18.19 -14.35
C TRP A 85 13.31 -16.68 -14.22
N LEU A 86 12.64 -15.98 -13.32
CA LEU A 86 12.74 -14.52 -13.18
C LEU A 86 13.74 -14.04 -12.15
N GLU A 87 14.66 -14.91 -11.73
CA GLU A 87 15.66 -14.58 -10.73
C GLU A 87 17.05 -15.12 -11.07
N GLY A 88 18.07 -14.36 -10.65
CA GLY A 88 19.47 -14.57 -10.98
C GLY A 88 19.95 -16.01 -10.88
N THR A 89 20.33 -16.58 -12.03
CA THR A 89 21.24 -17.71 -12.11
C THR A 89 22.63 -17.27 -11.63
N GLY A 90 22.98 -17.69 -10.42
CA GLY A 90 24.35 -17.79 -9.94
C GLY A 90 24.50 -19.15 -9.26
N SER A 91 25.43 -19.97 -9.74
CA SER A 91 25.68 -21.36 -9.32
C SER A 91 25.92 -21.58 -7.82
N ARG A 92 26.06 -20.50 -7.04
CA ARG A 92 26.38 -20.54 -5.61
C ARG A 92 25.18 -20.76 -4.68
N ASN A 93 23.93 -20.77 -5.19
CA ASN A 93 22.74 -20.84 -4.35
C ASN A 93 21.62 -21.75 -4.90
N SER A 94 21.98 -22.85 -5.58
CA SER A 94 20.98 -23.83 -6.04
C SER A 94 20.36 -24.64 -4.87
N PRO A 95 19.04 -24.80 -4.77
CA PRO A 95 17.98 -24.00 -5.42
C PRO A 95 17.46 -22.92 -4.46
N VAL A 96 17.52 -21.64 -4.86
CA VAL A 96 16.72 -20.60 -4.21
C VAL A 96 15.27 -20.88 -4.60
N THR A 97 14.51 -21.50 -3.70
CA THR A 97 13.14 -21.96 -3.95
C THR A 97 12.07 -20.87 -3.74
N ARG A 98 12.46 -19.66 -3.32
CA ARG A 98 11.50 -18.62 -2.91
C ARG A 98 11.81 -17.27 -3.54
N PHE A 99 10.96 -16.89 -4.49
CA PHE A 99 10.97 -15.59 -5.16
C PHE A 99 10.84 -14.41 -4.15
N PRO A 100 11.70 -13.38 -4.22
CA PRO A 100 11.64 -12.18 -3.39
C PRO A 100 10.40 -11.32 -3.56
N GLY A 101 9.55 -11.51 -4.57
CA GLY A 101 8.32 -10.72 -4.68
C GLY A 101 7.38 -10.92 -3.49
N TYR A 102 7.30 -12.14 -2.95
CA TYR A 102 6.58 -12.36 -1.68
C TYR A 102 7.20 -11.57 -0.53
N PHE A 103 8.52 -11.47 -0.49
CA PHE A 103 9.23 -10.60 0.46
C PHE A 103 9.04 -9.12 0.13
N THR A 104 8.78 -8.74 -1.12
CA THR A 104 8.54 -7.36 -1.54
C THR A 104 7.27 -6.85 -0.89
N PHE A 105 6.14 -7.56 -1.03
CA PHE A 105 4.90 -7.17 -0.34
C PHE A 105 5.07 -7.11 1.17
N ARG A 106 5.72 -8.12 1.78
CA ARG A 106 5.98 -8.16 3.23
C ARG A 106 6.83 -6.97 3.70
N ARG A 107 7.93 -6.67 3.01
CA ARG A 107 8.83 -5.57 3.35
C ARG A 107 8.17 -4.22 3.12
N THR A 108 7.44 -4.07 2.01
CA THR A 108 6.71 -2.85 1.70
C THR A 108 5.66 -2.58 2.76
N ARG A 109 4.88 -3.59 3.19
CA ARG A 109 3.92 -3.42 4.30
C ARG A 109 4.59 -2.86 5.56
N ALA A 110 5.68 -3.47 6.00
CA ALA A 110 6.38 -3.03 7.21
C ALA A 110 6.94 -1.61 7.11
N LEU A 111 7.36 -1.17 5.92
CA LEU A 111 7.81 0.21 5.68
C LEU A 111 6.63 1.18 5.58
N LEU A 112 5.53 0.76 4.93
CA LEU A 112 4.33 1.56 4.78
C LEU A 112 3.65 1.84 6.12
N ASP A 113 3.60 0.85 7.01
CA ASP A 113 3.07 1.02 8.37
C ASP A 113 3.79 2.14 9.13
N ARG A 114 5.10 2.32 8.90
CA ARG A 114 5.88 3.42 9.48
C ARG A 114 5.57 4.78 8.85
N GLN A 115 5.21 4.80 7.56
CA GLN A 115 4.87 6.03 6.82
C GLN A 115 3.41 6.46 7.00
N ALA A 116 2.52 5.53 7.35
CA ALA A 116 1.08 5.77 7.44
C ALA A 116 0.73 6.95 8.37
N ARG A 117 1.42 7.07 9.52
CA ARG A 117 1.21 8.18 10.45
C ARG A 117 1.57 9.54 9.83
N GLY A 118 2.67 9.63 9.08
CA GLY A 118 3.09 10.86 8.42
C GLY A 118 2.08 11.29 7.35
N ILE A 119 1.62 10.34 6.53
CA ILE A 119 0.58 10.57 5.51
C ILE A 119 -0.71 11.08 6.15
N ALA A 120 -1.14 10.46 7.26
CA ALA A 120 -2.33 10.89 7.99
C ALA A 120 -2.20 12.31 8.55
N GLN A 121 -1.02 12.67 9.10
CA GLN A 121 -0.74 14.00 9.64
C GLN A 121 -0.73 15.08 8.55
N GLU A 122 -0.09 14.80 7.41
CA GLU A 122 -0.09 15.70 6.26
C GLU A 122 -1.50 15.95 5.73
N LEU A 123 -2.32 14.90 5.62
CA LEU A 123 -3.69 15.03 5.17
C LEU A 123 -4.55 15.78 6.21
N LEU A 124 -4.35 15.53 7.50
CA LEU A 124 -5.07 16.22 8.58
C LEU A 124 -4.80 17.73 8.52
N ALA A 125 -3.55 18.13 8.31
CA ALA A 125 -3.19 19.53 8.16
C ALA A 125 -3.91 20.19 6.97
N ARG A 126 -4.05 19.47 5.85
CA ARG A 126 -4.80 19.96 4.66
C ARG A 126 -6.31 20.07 4.91
N TYR A 127 -6.89 19.14 5.67
CA TYR A 127 -8.31 19.21 6.02
C TYR A 127 -8.60 20.38 6.96
N ARG A 128 -7.73 20.59 7.96
CA ARG A 128 -7.81 21.72 8.88
C ARG A 128 -7.65 23.07 8.17
N SER A 129 -6.70 23.19 7.24
CA SER A 129 -6.50 24.44 6.50
C SER A 129 -7.68 24.79 5.58
N ARG A 130 -8.52 23.81 5.24
CA ARG A 130 -9.74 23.97 4.43
C ARG A 130 -11.01 24.12 5.28
N GLY A 131 -10.92 24.09 6.61
CA GLY A 131 -12.07 24.14 7.51
C GLY A 131 -13.01 22.93 7.37
N LEU A 132 -12.49 21.79 6.88
CA LEU A 132 -13.25 20.55 6.74
C LEU A 132 -13.29 19.75 8.05
N LEU A 133 -12.31 19.99 8.94
CA LEU A 133 -12.16 19.45 10.29
C LEU A 133 -11.66 20.55 11.22
#